data_AF-A0A820LG47-F1
#
_entry.id   AF-A0A820LG47-F1
#
_cell.length_a   1.000
_cell.length_b   1.000
_cell.length_c   1.000
_cell.angle_alpha   90.00
_cell.angle_beta   90.00
_cell.angle_gamma   90.00
#
_symmetry.space_group_name_H-M   'P 1'
#
loop_
_entity.id
_entity.type
_entity.pdbx_description
1 polymer ?
#
loop_
_entity_poly.entity_id
_entity_poly.type
_entity_poly.pdbx_seq_one_letter_code
_entity_poly.pdbx_strand_id
1 'polypeptide(L)'
;MDSSLPNSLKHIISNVEYYGPSLFHLATDIVTSFIFQEPSQLSSLQDNGLTDVLMHALFKKDIPAARDVLASLPNIFSSLCLNARGLENFMEYKPFHKFFRIFLISKYLPTMIRRRGTIYGTASSLGTAVNKFIIQHVSLRTEVMKSIITLLEQLVELGNNPQYSCQKPESLPLTITNRNVEENNRDSSVDEDDDEDDKTLSNENKSEDETVS
;
A
#
# COMPACT_ATOMS: atom_id res chain seq x y z
N MET A 1 0.14 -26.12 -14.42
CA MET A 1 1.03 -24.95 -14.34
C MET A 1 2.45 -25.46 -14.32
N ASP A 2 3.20 -25.20 -15.39
CA ASP A 2 4.61 -25.55 -15.48
C ASP A 2 5.36 -24.97 -14.27
N SER A 3 6.07 -25.82 -13.54
CA SER A 3 6.65 -25.53 -12.22
C SER A 3 7.68 -24.41 -12.21
N SER A 4 8.09 -23.89 -13.38
CA SER A 4 9.11 -22.85 -13.53
C SER A 4 8.68 -21.50 -12.95
N LEU A 5 7.45 -21.04 -13.21
CA LEU A 5 6.99 -19.73 -12.77
C LEU A 5 6.82 -19.65 -11.24
N PRO A 6 6.09 -20.56 -10.57
CA PRO A 6 6.00 -20.56 -9.10
C PRO A 6 7.37 -20.64 -8.42
N ASN A 7 8.30 -21.43 -8.96
CA ASN A 7 9.65 -21.54 -8.41
C ASN A 7 10.47 -20.26 -8.59
N SER A 8 10.32 -19.58 -9.72
CA SER A 8 10.97 -18.29 -9.98
C SER A 8 10.43 -17.21 -9.02
N LEU A 9 9.11 -17.16 -8.82
CA LEU A 9 8.46 -16.25 -7.88
C LEU A 9 8.92 -16.49 -6.44
N LYS A 10 9.01 -17.75 -6.00
CA LYS A 10 9.57 -18.10 -4.68
C LYS A 10 10.99 -17.56 -4.50
N HIS A 11 11.84 -17.71 -5.53
CA HIS A 11 13.22 -17.27 -5.46
C HIS A 11 13.32 -15.75 -5.33
N ILE A 12 12.50 -15.01 -6.09
CA ILE A 12 12.44 -13.54 -6.01
C ILE A 12 11.92 -13.09 -4.65
N ILE A 13 10.79 -13.63 -4.20
CA ILE A 13 10.14 -13.27 -2.94
C ILE A 13 11.02 -13.60 -1.74
N SER A 14 11.79 -14.70 -1.81
CA SER A 14 12.73 -15.07 -0.74
C SER A 14 13.95 -14.16 -0.68
N ASN A 15 14.38 -13.56 -1.79
CA ASN A 15 15.66 -12.85 -1.90
C ASN A 15 15.46 -11.35 -2.22
N VAL A 16 14.55 -10.71 -1.48
CA VAL A 16 14.21 -9.29 -1.64
C VAL A 16 15.42 -8.36 -1.57
N GLU A 17 16.39 -8.67 -0.71
CA GLU A 17 17.61 -7.88 -0.54
C GLU A 17 18.47 -7.85 -1.80
N TYR A 18 18.41 -8.90 -2.63
CA TYR A 18 19.17 -9.01 -3.87
C TYR A 18 18.45 -8.32 -5.04
N TYR A 19 17.15 -8.55 -5.18
CA TYR A 19 16.37 -8.05 -6.32
C TYR A 19 15.77 -6.65 -6.12
N GLY A 20 15.64 -6.22 -4.88
CA GLY A 20 15.11 -4.91 -4.50
C GLY A 20 13.57 -4.84 -4.43
N PRO A 21 13.05 -3.68 -3.98
CA PRO A 21 11.64 -3.52 -3.63
C PRO A 21 10.67 -3.62 -4.82
N SER A 22 11.08 -3.13 -6.00
CA SER A 22 10.22 -3.08 -7.19
C SER A 22 9.90 -4.48 -7.72
N LEU A 23 10.93 -5.34 -7.82
CA LEU A 23 10.72 -6.71 -8.30
C LEU A 23 9.97 -7.55 -7.26
N PHE A 24 10.21 -7.30 -5.97
CA PHE A 24 9.42 -7.91 -4.91
C PHE A 24 7.94 -7.54 -5.03
N HIS A 25 7.61 -6.26 -5.17
CA HIS A 25 6.24 -5.81 -5.36
C HIS A 25 5.57 -6.52 -6.55
N LEU A 26 6.21 -6.50 -7.72
CA LEU A 26 5.68 -7.13 -8.93
C LEU A 26 5.47 -8.64 -8.73
N ALA A 27 6.41 -9.34 -8.10
CA ALA A 27 6.26 -10.77 -7.82
C ALA A 27 5.08 -11.05 -6.88
N THR A 28 4.91 -10.26 -5.82
CA THR A 28 3.77 -10.40 -4.90
C THR A 28 2.44 -10.04 -5.54
N ASP A 29 2.44 -9.06 -6.45
CA ASP A 29 1.25 -8.61 -7.17
C ASP A 29 0.78 -9.65 -8.20
N ILE A 30 1.71 -10.27 -8.93
CA ILE A 30 1.41 -11.40 -9.82
C ILE A 30 0.75 -12.54 -9.05
N VAL A 31 1.32 -12.93 -7.90
CA VAL A 31 0.75 -14.00 -7.05
C VAL A 31 -0.66 -13.62 -6.58
N THR A 32 -0.84 -12.39 -6.12
CA THR A 32 -2.11 -11.89 -5.58
C THR A 32 -3.19 -11.81 -6.65
N SER A 33 -2.87 -11.22 -7.80
CA SER A 33 -3.76 -11.10 -8.95
C SER A 33 -4.13 -12.47 -9.51
N PHE A 34 -3.17 -13.40 -9.59
CA PHE A 34 -3.44 -14.77 -10.02
C PHE A 34 -4.42 -15.48 -9.08
N ILE A 35 -4.24 -15.36 -7.76
CA ILE A 35 -5.15 -15.96 -6.77
C ILE A 35 -6.57 -15.37 -6.89
N PHE A 36 -6.71 -14.06 -7.14
CA PHE A 36 -8.02 -13.44 -7.33
C PHE A 36 -8.70 -13.85 -8.64
N GLN A 37 -7.93 -14.04 -9.71
CA GLN A 37 -8.45 -14.51 -11.00
C GLN A 37 -8.84 -15.99 -10.95
N GLU A 38 -8.04 -16.83 -10.30
CA GLU A 38 -8.23 -18.27 -10.19
C GLU A 38 -8.20 -18.77 -8.73
N PRO A 39 -9.25 -18.49 -7.93
CA PRO A 39 -9.27 -18.85 -6.50
C PRO A 39 -9.22 -20.37 -6.26
N SER A 40 -9.65 -21.18 -7.23
CA SER A 40 -9.56 -22.65 -7.16
C SER A 40 -8.12 -23.16 -7.14
N GLN A 41 -7.16 -22.38 -7.64
CA GLN A 41 -5.74 -22.75 -7.67
C GLN A 41 -5.00 -22.39 -6.39
N LEU A 42 -5.64 -21.71 -5.42
CA LEU A 42 -5.00 -21.32 -4.17
C LEU A 42 -4.44 -22.53 -3.41
N SER A 43 -5.19 -23.63 -3.32
CA SER A 43 -4.70 -24.86 -2.66
C SER A 43 -3.47 -25.44 -3.37
N SER A 44 -3.41 -25.39 -4.70
CA SER A 44 -2.25 -25.84 -5.48
C SER A 44 -1.02 -24.98 -5.21
N LEU A 45 -1.18 -23.66 -5.09
CA LEU A 45 -0.09 -22.74 -4.73
C LEU A 45 0.39 -22.95 -3.28
N GLN A 46 -0.53 -23.30 -2.38
CA GLN A 46 -0.22 -23.68 -1.00
C GLN A 46 0.57 -24.98 -0.96
N ASP A 47 0.15 -26.00 -1.70
CA ASP A 47 0.85 -27.30 -1.75
C ASP A 47 2.22 -27.19 -2.42
N ASN A 48 2.35 -26.27 -3.37
CA ASN A 48 3.65 -25.92 -3.95
C ASN A 48 4.54 -25.17 -2.95
N GLY A 49 4.00 -24.57 -1.88
CA GLY A 49 4.73 -23.80 -0.87
C GLY A 49 5.02 -22.34 -1.27
N LEU A 50 4.41 -21.84 -2.34
CA LEU A 50 4.60 -20.44 -2.77
C LEU A 50 4.00 -19.46 -1.76
N THR A 51 2.80 -19.76 -1.25
CA THR A 51 2.13 -18.94 -0.23
C THR A 51 2.91 -18.93 1.08
N ASP A 52 3.58 -20.03 1.43
CA ASP A 52 4.37 -20.12 2.66
C ASP A 52 5.63 -19.25 2.57
N VAL A 53 6.30 -19.27 1.42
CA VAL A 53 7.43 -18.36 1.12
C VAL A 53 6.97 -16.91 1.18
N LEU A 54 5.79 -16.61 0.64
CA LEU A 54 5.21 -15.26 0.69
C LEU A 54 4.89 -14.83 2.13
N MET A 55 4.19 -15.67 2.92
CA MET A 55 3.92 -15.39 4.33
C MET A 55 5.21 -15.23 5.14
N HIS A 56 6.22 -16.06 4.89
CA HIS A 56 7.53 -15.94 5.51
C HIS A 56 8.20 -14.61 5.16
N ALA A 57 8.19 -14.19 3.90
CA ALA A 57 8.76 -12.91 3.48
C ALA A 57 8.05 -11.72 4.13
N LEU A 58 6.72 -11.77 4.26
CA LEU A 58 5.93 -10.69 4.85
C LEU A 58 6.06 -10.63 6.38
N PHE A 59 6.03 -11.77 7.06
CA PHE A 59 5.91 -11.81 8.52
C PHE A 59 7.17 -12.22 9.27
N LYS A 60 8.17 -12.82 8.63
CA LYS A 60 9.46 -13.12 9.28
C LYS A 60 10.56 -12.14 8.84
N LYS A 61 10.60 -11.73 7.58
CA LYS A 61 11.58 -10.73 7.10
C LYS A 61 11.11 -9.29 7.30
N ASP A 62 12.02 -8.34 7.09
CA ASP A 62 11.71 -6.93 7.01
C ASP A 62 11.09 -6.60 5.65
N ILE A 63 9.93 -5.94 5.67
CA ILE A 63 9.26 -5.52 4.45
C ILE A 63 10.00 -4.31 3.87
N PRO A 64 10.23 -4.22 2.56
CA PRO A 64 10.80 -3.03 1.95
C PRO A 64 9.96 -1.78 2.24
N ALA A 65 10.61 -0.66 2.55
CA ALA A 65 9.94 0.62 2.81
C ALA A 65 9.47 1.33 1.53
N ALA A 66 8.96 0.58 0.56
CA ALA A 66 8.44 1.08 -0.71
C ALA A 66 6.92 1.30 -0.64
N ARG A 67 6.45 2.38 -1.27
CA ARG A 67 5.03 2.78 -1.24
C ARG A 67 4.13 1.70 -1.80
N ASP A 68 4.51 1.14 -2.93
CA ASP A 68 3.67 0.21 -3.69
C ASP A 68 3.60 -1.14 -2.96
N VAL A 69 4.70 -1.56 -2.33
CA VAL A 69 4.72 -2.73 -1.41
C VAL A 69 3.73 -2.51 -0.26
N LEU A 70 3.86 -1.41 0.49
CA LEU A 70 3.00 -1.14 1.64
C LEU A 70 1.52 -1.05 1.25
N ALA A 71 1.21 -0.38 0.13
CA ALA A 71 -0.15 -0.23 -0.36
C ALA A 71 -0.77 -1.57 -0.82
N SER A 72 0.03 -2.50 -1.32
CA SER A 72 -0.43 -3.83 -1.76
C SER A 72 -0.69 -4.82 -0.63
N LEU A 73 -0.13 -4.59 0.58
CA LEU A 73 -0.22 -5.55 1.70
C LEU A 73 -1.63 -6.03 2.04
N PRO A 74 -2.66 -5.17 2.17
CA PRO A 74 -3.99 -5.66 2.50
C PRO A 74 -4.59 -6.54 1.40
N ASN A 75 -4.31 -6.23 0.13
CA ASN A 75 -4.77 -7.06 -0.99
C ASN A 75 -4.08 -8.43 -0.97
N ILE A 76 -2.78 -8.47 -0.65
CA ILE A 76 -2.04 -9.72 -0.46
C ILE A 76 -2.63 -10.53 0.72
N PHE A 77 -3.01 -9.87 1.82
CA PHE A 77 -3.64 -10.56 2.95
C PHE A 77 -5.01 -11.13 2.56
N SER A 78 -5.82 -10.36 1.85
CA SER A 78 -7.11 -10.80 1.31
C SER A 78 -6.96 -12.02 0.40
N SER A 79 -5.98 -12.04 -0.51
CA SER A 79 -5.77 -13.17 -1.42
C SER A 79 -5.34 -14.43 -0.69
N LEU A 80 -4.42 -14.31 0.28
CA LEU A 80 -3.95 -15.43 1.09
C LEU A 80 -5.03 -16.01 2.01
N CYS A 81 -6.00 -15.18 2.43
CA CYS A 81 -7.07 -15.57 3.36
C CYS A 81 -8.38 -16.00 2.67
N LEU A 82 -8.39 -16.23 1.35
CA LEU A 82 -9.61 -16.67 0.64
C LEU A 82 -10.09 -18.06 1.05
N ASN A 83 -9.22 -18.89 1.64
CA ASN A 83 -9.57 -20.22 2.15
C ASN A 83 -9.26 -20.36 3.65
N ALA A 84 -9.91 -21.33 4.31
CA ALA A 84 -9.76 -21.56 5.75
C ALA A 84 -8.31 -21.91 6.14
N ARG A 85 -7.63 -22.74 5.34
CA ARG A 85 -6.21 -23.10 5.53
C ARG A 85 -5.29 -21.89 5.49
N GLY A 86 -5.49 -21.00 4.53
CA GLY A 86 -4.72 -19.78 4.38
C GLY A 86 -4.96 -18.81 5.54
N LEU A 87 -6.20 -18.68 5.98
CA LEU A 87 -6.57 -17.88 7.15
C LEU A 87 -5.93 -18.42 8.44
N GLU A 88 -5.92 -19.74 8.65
CA GLU A 88 -5.28 -20.38 9.81
C GLU A 88 -3.76 -20.15 9.81
N ASN A 89 -3.10 -20.45 8.67
CA ASN A 89 -1.67 -20.20 8.51
C ASN A 89 -1.34 -18.72 8.73
N PHE A 90 -2.14 -17.80 8.19
CA PHE A 90 -1.97 -16.36 8.35
C PHE A 90 -2.01 -15.94 9.82
N MET A 91 -2.92 -16.52 10.62
CA MET A 91 -3.07 -16.21 12.04
C MET A 91 -1.92 -16.71 12.91
N GLU A 92 -1.27 -17.81 12.54
CA GLU A 92 -0.09 -18.33 13.25
C GLU A 92 1.05 -17.30 13.33
N TYR A 93 1.17 -16.44 12.31
CA TYR A 93 2.21 -15.41 12.22
C TYR A 93 1.94 -14.13 13.02
N LYS A 94 0.80 -14.00 13.71
CA LYS A 94 0.38 -12.76 14.42
C LYS A 94 0.49 -11.52 13.51
N PRO A 95 -0.24 -11.52 12.39
CA PRO A 95 0.02 -10.64 11.24
C PRO A 95 -0.21 -9.17 11.59
N PHE A 96 -1.24 -8.86 12.37
CA PHE A 96 -1.61 -7.50 12.73
C PHE A 96 -0.60 -6.82 13.64
N HIS A 97 -0.04 -7.53 14.61
CA HIS A 97 0.98 -6.97 15.48
C HIS A 97 2.20 -6.50 14.67
N LYS A 98 2.68 -7.33 13.72
CA LYS A 98 3.81 -6.96 12.87
C LYS A 98 3.44 -5.89 11.84
N PHE A 99 2.28 -6.01 11.20
CA PHE A 99 1.80 -5.04 10.23
C PHE A 99 1.63 -3.64 10.86
N PHE A 100 0.99 -3.56 12.03
CA PHE A 100 0.77 -2.28 12.70
C PHE A 100 2.07 -1.66 13.21
N ARG A 101 3.04 -2.48 13.63
CA ARG A 101 4.37 -1.98 14.02
C ARG A 101 5.08 -1.19 12.91
N ILE A 102 4.76 -1.41 11.63
CA ILE A 102 5.27 -0.63 10.49
C ILE A 102 5.00 0.87 10.70
N PHE A 103 3.83 1.24 11.23
CA PHE A 103 3.45 2.64 11.47
C PHE A 103 4.29 3.34 12.55
N LEU A 104 5.00 2.59 13.39
CA LEU A 104 5.83 3.14 14.46
C LEU A 104 7.30 3.29 14.06
N ILE A 105 7.75 2.60 13.01
CA ILE A 105 9.17 2.59 12.64
C ILE A 105 9.46 3.73 11.66
N SER A 106 10.43 4.58 12.02
CA SER A 106 10.85 5.77 11.26
C SER A 106 11.12 5.49 9.77
N LYS A 107 11.69 4.32 9.42
CA LYS A 107 11.99 3.94 8.02
C LYS A 107 10.78 3.94 7.09
N TYR A 108 9.57 3.72 7.60
CA TYR A 108 8.35 3.67 6.79
C TYR A 108 7.56 4.97 6.78
N LEU A 109 7.84 5.89 7.71
CA LEU A 109 7.09 7.14 7.85
C LEU A 109 7.14 8.03 6.59
N PRO A 110 8.29 8.24 5.92
CA PRO A 110 8.34 9.07 4.71
C PRO A 110 7.42 8.57 3.60
N THR A 111 7.24 7.25 3.52
CA THR A 111 6.39 6.57 2.54
C THR A 111 4.90 6.72 2.83
N MET A 112 4.55 6.97 4.10
CA MET A 112 3.18 7.16 4.58
C MET A 112 2.74 8.63 4.60
N ILE A 113 3.69 9.56 4.65
CA ILE A 113 3.42 11.00 4.61
C ILE A 113 2.86 11.39 3.24
N ARG A 114 1.77 12.16 3.26
CA ARG A 114 1.12 12.70 2.06
C ARG A 114 2.11 13.57 1.27
N ARG A 115 2.31 13.26 -0.01
CA ARG A 115 2.98 14.17 -0.94
C ARG A 115 2.03 15.30 -1.33
N ARG A 116 2.54 16.53 -1.39
CA ARG A 116 1.78 17.71 -1.79
C ARG A 116 1.23 17.47 -3.20
N GLY A 117 -0.09 17.54 -3.38
CA GLY A 117 -0.76 17.32 -4.67
C GLY A 117 -1.61 16.04 -4.78
N THR A 118 -1.41 15.03 -3.92
CA THR A 118 -2.29 13.84 -3.93
C THR A 118 -3.54 14.06 -3.08
N ILE A 119 -4.70 13.64 -3.57
CA ILE A 119 -6.00 13.74 -2.86
C ILE A 119 -6.02 12.81 -1.65
N TYR A 120 -5.42 11.63 -1.78
CA TYR A 120 -5.30 10.63 -0.72
C TYR A 120 -3.82 10.36 -0.39
N GLY A 121 -3.50 10.24 0.91
CA GLY A 121 -2.19 9.77 1.36
C GLY A 121 -2.14 8.25 1.39
N THR A 122 -0.94 7.66 1.28
CA THR A 122 -0.73 6.20 1.37
C THR A 122 -1.34 5.62 2.65
N ALA A 123 -1.30 6.37 3.77
CA ALA A 123 -1.93 5.95 5.02
C ALA A 123 -3.46 5.83 4.93
N SER A 124 -4.13 6.75 4.23
CA SER A 124 -5.59 6.74 4.06
C SER A 124 -6.06 5.61 3.14
N SER A 125 -5.35 5.37 2.04
CA SER A 125 -5.65 4.24 1.15
C SER A 125 -5.41 2.90 1.85
N LEU A 126 -4.31 2.80 2.60
CA LEU A 126 -3.99 1.61 3.39
C LEU A 126 -5.04 1.34 4.46
N GLY A 127 -5.45 2.36 5.23
CA GLY A 127 -6.50 2.24 6.23
C GLY A 127 -7.85 1.80 5.63
N THR A 128 -8.19 2.32 4.46
CA THR A 128 -9.42 1.91 3.74
C THR A 128 -9.36 0.44 3.30
N ALA A 129 -8.21 -0.01 2.78
CA ALA A 129 -8.02 -1.39 2.35
C ALA A 129 -8.01 -2.37 3.54
N VAL A 130 -7.35 -2.00 4.65
CA VAL A 130 -7.40 -2.77 5.91
C VAL A 130 -8.82 -2.85 6.46
N ASN A 131 -9.57 -1.74 6.43
CA ASN A 131 -10.98 -1.75 6.86
C ASN A 131 -11.83 -2.71 6.01
N LYS A 132 -11.65 -2.71 4.69
CA LYS A 132 -12.33 -3.67 3.79
C LYS A 132 -11.98 -5.12 4.15
N PHE A 133 -10.71 -5.41 4.43
CA PHE A 133 -10.26 -6.74 4.87
C PHE A 133 -10.93 -7.18 6.19
N ILE A 134 -11.02 -6.28 7.17
CA ILE A 134 -11.69 -6.54 8.46
C ILE A 134 -13.20 -6.78 8.30
N ILE A 135 -13.83 -6.08 7.36
CA ILE A 135 -15.25 -6.26 7.05
C ILE A 135 -15.47 -7.65 6.44
N GLN A 136 -14.59 -8.09 5.53
CA GLN A 136 -14.65 -9.42 4.90
C GLN A 136 -14.42 -10.55 5.91
N HIS A 137 -13.50 -10.39 6.86
CA HIS A 137 -13.14 -11.42 7.83
C HIS A 137 -13.52 -11.01 9.26
N VAL A 138 -14.82 -11.16 9.59
CA VAL A 138 -15.39 -10.79 10.90
C VAL A 138 -14.68 -11.46 12.08
N SER A 139 -14.20 -12.70 11.91
CA SER A 139 -13.46 -13.45 12.93
C SER A 139 -12.15 -12.77 13.35
N LEU A 140 -11.55 -11.95 12.49
CA LEU A 140 -10.29 -11.26 12.75
C LEU A 140 -10.48 -9.96 13.53
N ARG A 141 -11.71 -9.44 13.64
CA ARG A 141 -12.00 -8.13 14.26
C ARG A 141 -11.43 -8.00 15.65
N THR A 142 -11.61 -9.02 16.50
CA THR A 142 -11.13 -8.99 17.88
C THR A 142 -9.61 -8.87 17.96
N GLU A 143 -8.89 -9.63 17.14
CA GLU A 143 -7.42 -9.62 17.12
C GLU A 143 -6.87 -8.30 16.55
N VAL A 144 -7.53 -7.76 15.52
CA VAL A 144 -7.20 -6.46 14.94
C VAL A 144 -7.38 -5.35 15.97
N MET A 145 -8.54 -5.29 16.62
CA MET A 145 -8.84 -4.25 17.62
C MET A 145 -7.85 -4.31 18.77
N LYS A 146 -7.52 -5.52 19.25
CA LYS A 146 -6.49 -5.71 20.28
C LYS A 146 -5.13 -5.19 19.82
N SER A 147 -4.73 -5.49 18.59
CA SER A 147 -3.45 -5.04 18.04
C SER A 147 -3.41 -3.51 17.82
N ILE A 148 -4.53 -2.88 17.47
CA ILE A 148 -4.65 -1.42 17.38
C ILE A 148 -4.50 -0.79 18.76
N ILE A 149 -5.14 -1.34 19.80
CA ILE A 149 -4.99 -0.85 21.18
C ILE A 149 -3.52 -0.92 21.61
N THR A 150 -2.85 -2.05 21.38
CA THR A 150 -1.42 -2.21 21.67
C THR A 150 -0.55 -1.21 20.90
N LEU A 151 -0.86 -0.93 19.63
CA LEU A 151 -0.16 0.11 18.88
C LEU A 151 -0.33 1.49 19.51
N LEU A 152 -1.55 1.84 19.94
CA LEU A 152 -1.82 3.14 20.57
C LEU A 152 -1.10 3.27 21.92
N GLU A 153 -1.05 2.20 22.71
CA GLU A 153 -0.27 2.17 23.96
C GLU A 153 1.22 2.39 23.68
N GLN A 154 1.79 1.71 22.68
CA GLN A 154 3.18 1.92 22.25
C GLN A 154 3.42 3.34 21.75
N LEU A 155 2.46 3.94 21.05
CA LEU A 155 2.55 5.32 20.59
C LEU A 155 2.56 6.31 21.77
N VAL A 156 1.74 6.08 22.80
CA VAL A 156 1.74 6.88 24.03
C VAL A 156 3.08 6.76 24.76
N GLU A 157 3.65 5.56 24.84
CA GLU A 157 4.97 5.33 25.44
C GLU A 157 6.07 6.09 24.67
N LEU A 158 6.05 6.02 23.34
CA LEU A 158 6.99 6.77 22.49
C LEU A 158 6.83 8.29 22.67
N GLY A 159 5.60 8.79 22.75
CA GLY A 159 5.32 10.22 22.92
C GLY A 159 5.67 10.77 24.31
N ASN A 160 5.60 9.94 25.35
CA ASN A 160 5.99 10.33 26.71
C ASN A 160 7.51 10.24 26.95
N ASN A 161 8.25 9.62 26.03
CA ASN A 161 9.68 9.44 26.18
C ASN A 161 10.44 10.67 25.63
N PRO A 162 11.18 11.42 26.47
CA PRO A 162 11.84 12.66 26.08
C PRO A 162 12.95 12.49 25.04
N GLN A 163 13.35 11.26 24.72
CA GLN A 163 14.32 10.95 23.66
C GLN A 163 13.72 11.03 22.25
N TYR A 164 12.38 10.93 22.10
CA TYR A 164 11.71 11.02 20.81
C TYR A 164 11.12 12.42 20.62
N SER A 165 11.89 13.32 20.01
CA SER A 165 11.37 14.62 19.58
C SER A 165 10.71 14.50 18.21
N CYS A 166 9.42 14.85 18.10
CA CYS A 166 8.75 15.02 16.82
C CYS A 166 9.39 16.19 16.05
N GLN A 167 10.46 15.94 15.31
CA GLN A 167 11.04 16.95 14.43
C GLN A 167 10.11 17.10 13.21
N LYS A 168 9.55 18.29 13.08
CA LYS A 168 8.93 18.73 11.82
C LYS A 168 10.00 18.59 10.74
N PRO A 169 9.71 17.99 9.57
CA PRO A 169 10.68 17.97 8.48
C PRO A 169 11.05 19.43 8.20
N GLU A 170 12.34 19.75 8.39
CA GLU A 170 12.86 21.07 8.05
C GLU A 170 12.43 21.35 6.61
N SER A 171 11.68 22.44 6.44
CA SER A 171 11.49 23.01 5.12
C SER A 171 12.91 23.29 4.60
N LEU A 172 13.35 22.51 3.62
CA LEU A 172 14.53 22.84 2.82
C LEU A 172 14.48 24.34 2.55
N PRO A 173 15.50 25.12 2.94
CA PRO A 173 15.56 26.52 2.56
C PRO A 173 15.49 26.54 1.04
N LEU A 174 14.41 27.13 0.50
CA LEU A 174 14.40 27.57 -0.88
C LEU A 174 15.62 28.48 -1.00
N THR A 175 16.69 27.96 -1.58
CA THR A 175 17.82 28.79 -1.96
C THR A 175 17.29 29.64 -3.09
N ILE A 176 16.78 30.82 -2.73
CA ILE A 176 16.57 31.91 -3.67
C ILE A 176 17.97 32.27 -4.14
N THR A 177 18.44 31.60 -5.19
CA THR A 177 19.51 32.14 -6.00
C THR A 177 18.95 33.36 -6.69
N ASN A 178 19.19 34.54 -6.11
CA ASN A 178 19.12 35.81 -6.83
C ASN A 178 20.07 35.71 -8.01
N ARG A 179 19.54 35.32 -9.18
CA ARG A 179 20.19 35.61 -10.46
C ARG A 179 19.52 36.85 -11.01
N ASN A 180 20.32 37.90 -11.08
CA ASN A 180 19.97 39.17 -11.66
C ASN A 180 19.41 38.99 -13.06
N VAL A 181 18.43 39.84 -13.36
CA VAL A 181 17.81 40.11 -14.65
C VAL A 181 18.85 40.18 -15.76
N GLU A 182 18.70 39.36 -16.78
CA GLU A 182 19.02 39.70 -18.18
C GLU A 182 18.09 38.90 -19.09
N GLU A 183 17.23 39.64 -19.81
CA GLU A 183 16.35 39.13 -20.85
C GLU A 183 17.16 38.47 -21.96
N ASN A 184 16.78 37.26 -22.39
CA ASN A 184 16.74 36.93 -23.82
C ASN A 184 16.01 35.60 -24.09
N ASN A 185 15.09 35.67 -25.05
CA ASN A 185 14.34 34.61 -25.70
C ASN A 185 15.18 33.39 -26.12
N ARG A 186 14.69 32.16 -25.83
CA ARG A 186 14.34 31.06 -26.78
C ARG A 186 14.42 29.68 -26.12
N ASP A 187 13.25 29.09 -25.98
CA ASP A 187 12.83 27.76 -26.46
C ASP A 187 13.43 26.44 -25.89
N SER A 188 12.48 25.55 -25.56
CA SER A 188 12.46 24.08 -25.62
C SER A 188 13.18 23.21 -24.57
N SER A 189 12.38 22.60 -23.69
CA SER A 189 12.29 21.13 -23.46
C SER A 189 11.04 20.88 -22.58
N VAL A 190 9.86 20.70 -23.16
CA VAL A 190 9.18 19.39 -23.36
C VAL A 190 9.16 18.55 -22.09
N ASP A 191 8.13 18.76 -21.26
CA ASP A 191 7.50 17.71 -20.46
C ASP A 191 6.02 17.73 -20.87
N GLU A 192 5.65 16.80 -21.73
CA GLU A 192 4.26 16.52 -22.13
C GLU A 192 3.61 15.69 -21.02
N ASP A 193 2.78 16.33 -20.21
CA ASP A 193 1.74 15.64 -19.43
C ASP A 193 0.42 15.82 -20.18
N ASP A 194 0.16 14.91 -21.12
CA ASP A 194 -1.18 14.64 -21.65
C ASP A 194 -1.75 13.43 -20.89
N ASP A 195 -2.85 13.66 -20.17
CA ASP A 195 -4.06 12.88 -20.35
C ASP A 195 -5.22 13.61 -19.63
N GLU A 196 -6.04 14.22 -20.47
CA GLU A 196 -7.38 14.75 -20.21
C GLU A 196 -8.40 13.62 -19.93
N ASP A 197 -9.62 14.06 -19.62
CA ASP A 197 -10.89 13.33 -19.48
C ASP A 197 -11.25 12.90 -18.04
N ASP A 198 -12.34 13.36 -17.42
CA ASP A 198 -13.59 13.88 -17.98
C ASP A 198 -14.29 14.83 -16.98
N LYS A 199 -14.58 16.05 -17.43
CA LYS A 199 -15.53 16.99 -16.80
C LYS A 199 -16.47 17.49 -17.90
N THR A 200 -17.59 16.82 -18.07
CA THR A 200 -18.82 17.40 -18.66
C THR A 200 -20.00 16.72 -17.93
N LEU A 201 -21.08 17.37 -17.48
CA LEU A 201 -21.77 18.58 -17.90
C LEU A 201 -22.44 19.24 -16.69
N SER A 202 -22.35 20.56 -16.61
CA SER A 202 -23.27 21.41 -15.85
C SER A 202 -24.47 21.80 -16.72
N ASN A 203 -25.67 21.71 -16.12
CA ASN A 203 -26.89 22.51 -16.31
C ASN A 203 -27.11 23.24 -17.65
N GLU A 204 -28.30 23.08 -18.22
CA GLU A 204 -29.38 24.08 -18.19
C GLU A 204 -30.60 23.59 -19.00
N ASN A 205 -31.80 23.72 -18.43
CA ASN A 205 -32.85 24.55 -19.02
C ASN A 205 -34.11 24.57 -18.14
N LYS A 206 -34.52 25.78 -17.79
CA LYS A 206 -35.73 26.13 -17.06
C LYS A 206 -36.31 27.37 -17.75
N SER A 207 -37.47 27.24 -18.38
CA SER A 207 -38.48 28.30 -18.67
C SER A 207 -39.38 27.83 -19.83
N GLU A 208 -40.66 27.51 -19.55
CA GLU A 208 -41.87 28.27 -20.00
C GLU A 208 -42.52 27.53 -21.18
N ASP A 209 -43.82 27.51 -21.47
CA ASP A 209 -45.10 27.66 -20.78
C ASP A 209 -46.17 27.16 -21.80
N GLU A 210 -47.37 26.85 -21.33
CA GLU A 210 -48.66 26.85 -22.06
C GLU A 210 -48.96 25.99 -23.34
N THR A 211 -49.95 25.10 -23.14
CA THR A 211 -51.20 24.90 -23.93
C THR A 211 -51.33 23.85 -25.05
N VAL A 212 -52.54 23.25 -25.02
CA VAL A 212 -53.31 22.55 -26.08
C VAL A 212 -52.95 21.08 -26.38
N SER A 213 -53.66 20.12 -25.78
CA SER A 213 -54.90 19.53 -26.31
C SER A 213 -55.37 18.33 -25.49
#